data_AF-A0A060W574-F1
#
_entry.id   AF-A0A060W574-F1
#
_cell.length_a   1.000
_cell.length_b   1.000
_cell.length_c   1.000
_cell.angle_alpha   90.00
_cell.angle_beta   90.00
_cell.angle_gamma   90.00
#
_symmetry.space_group_name_H-M   'P 1'
#
loop_
_entity.id
_entity.type
_entity.pdbx_description
1 polymer ?
#
loop_
_entity_poly.entity_id
_entity_poly.type
_entity_poly.pdbx_seq_one_letter_code
_entity_poly.pdbx_strand_id
1 'polypeptide(L)'
;MRAPEMTRVTKGRPQSTENAWSSGPQVVLQEERHRWIPQVFPVVESPVDFYHSRVLKKDRKRTMVVELLADAEFRQNEKKYQQIMAEKAAIGAGKKNNKFRK
;
A
#
# COMPACT_ATOMS: atom_id res chain seq x y z
N MET A 1 -10.25 24.89 -6.28
CA MET A 1 -10.41 23.44 -6.02
C MET A 1 -11.20 23.24 -4.72
N ARG A 2 -12.12 22.28 -4.66
CA ARG A 2 -12.84 21.93 -3.42
C ARG A 2 -11.96 21.01 -2.56
N ALA A 3 -11.89 21.26 -1.26
CA ALA A 3 -11.17 20.40 -0.33
C ALA A 3 -11.86 19.01 -0.28
N PRO A 4 -11.11 17.91 -0.36
CA PRO A 4 -11.69 16.57 -0.29
C PRO A 4 -12.27 16.28 1.10
N GLU A 5 -13.41 15.58 1.13
CA GLU A 5 -14.01 15.13 2.38
C GLU A 5 -13.22 13.94 2.95
N MET A 6 -12.74 14.10 4.19
CA MET A 6 -11.86 13.14 4.87
C MET A 6 -12.64 11.96 5.45
N THR A 7 -13.25 11.15 4.59
CA THR A 7 -13.92 9.90 4.99
C THR A 7 -12.92 8.77 5.24
N ARG A 8 -13.33 7.71 5.96
CA ARG A 8 -12.47 6.54 6.23
C ARG A 8 -11.94 5.87 4.96
N VAL A 9 -12.75 5.87 3.89
CA VAL A 9 -12.38 5.34 2.58
C VAL A 9 -11.33 6.22 1.91
N THR A 10 -11.48 7.55 2.00
CA THR A 10 -10.53 8.52 1.43
C THR A 10 -9.17 8.48 2.14
N LYS A 11 -9.12 8.16 3.45
CA LYS A 11 -7.88 8.13 4.26
C LYS A 11 -6.97 6.92 4.01
N GLY A 12 -7.53 5.76 3.65
CA GLY A 12 -6.73 4.54 3.43
C GLY A 12 -5.85 4.58 2.18
N ARG A 13 -6.25 5.36 1.17
CA ARG A 13 -5.55 5.48 -0.12
C ARG A 13 -4.25 6.34 -0.06
N PRO A 14 -4.23 7.51 0.61
CA PRO A 14 -2.99 8.27 0.82
C PRO A 14 -1.91 7.46 1.50
N GLN A 15 -2.30 6.63 2.48
CA GLN A 15 -1.37 5.75 3.19
C GLN A 15 -0.82 4.66 2.28
N SER A 16 -1.61 4.08 1.36
CA SER A 16 -1.08 3.10 0.42
C SER A 16 -0.10 3.71 -0.59
N THR A 17 -0.33 4.96 -1.01
CA THR A 17 0.60 5.67 -1.91
C THR A 17 1.89 6.10 -1.22
N GLU A 18 1.82 6.54 0.04
CA GLU A 18 3.01 6.89 0.83
C GLU A 18 3.91 5.66 1.05
N ASN A 19 3.29 4.50 1.27
CA ASN A 19 4.01 3.24 1.46
C ASN A 19 4.34 2.52 0.14
N ALA A 20 4.11 3.13 -1.02
CA ALA A 20 4.38 2.50 -2.33
C ALA A 20 5.86 2.17 -2.54
N TRP A 21 6.75 2.81 -1.79
CA TRP A 21 8.17 2.45 -1.75
C TRP A 21 8.45 1.03 -1.23
N SER A 22 7.53 0.49 -0.41
CA SER A 22 7.60 -0.87 0.09
C SER A 22 6.91 -1.88 -0.84
N SER A 23 6.23 -1.43 -1.89
CA SER A 23 5.53 -2.32 -2.82
C SER A 23 6.46 -2.74 -3.96
N GLY A 24 7.01 -3.95 -3.82
CA GLY A 24 7.71 -4.66 -4.88
C GLY A 24 9.17 -4.23 -5.11
N PRO A 25 10.02 -5.15 -5.61
CA PRO A 25 11.45 -4.90 -5.82
C PRO A 25 11.79 -3.97 -7.01
N GLN A 26 10.82 -3.63 -7.88
CA GLN A 26 11.11 -3.05 -9.20
C GLN A 26 10.80 -1.54 -9.35
N VAL A 27 10.08 -0.93 -8.40
CA VAL A 27 9.62 0.46 -8.53
C VAL A 27 10.19 1.31 -7.41
N VAL A 28 11.14 2.19 -7.73
CA VAL A 28 11.65 3.23 -6.82
C VAL A 28 10.99 4.55 -7.21
N LEU A 29 10.10 5.06 -6.36
CA LEU A 29 9.46 6.36 -6.55
C LEU A 29 10.32 7.47 -5.94
N GLN A 30 10.34 8.63 -6.58
CA GLN A 30 10.98 9.83 -6.04
C GLN A 30 10.20 10.36 -4.82
N GLU A 31 10.88 10.77 -3.76
CA GLU A 31 10.22 11.21 -2.51
C GLU A 31 9.61 12.59 -2.72
N GLU A 32 8.29 12.66 -2.70
CA GLU A 32 7.58 13.92 -2.69
C GLU A 32 6.91 14.11 -1.33
N ARG A 33 7.45 15.02 -0.51
CA ARG A 33 6.87 15.37 0.79
C ARG A 33 5.75 16.40 0.62
N HIS A 34 4.70 16.01 -0.07
CA HIS A 34 3.53 16.87 -0.22
C HIS A 34 2.53 16.63 0.92
N ARG A 35 2.26 17.69 1.69
CA ARG A 35 1.35 17.65 2.86
C ARG A 35 -0.13 17.60 2.45
N TRP A 36 -0.47 17.93 1.19
CA TRP A 36 -1.84 17.93 0.70
C TRP A 36 -2.23 16.58 0.13
N ILE A 37 -3.47 16.18 0.38
CA ILE A 37 -4.04 14.96 -0.19
C ILE A 37 -4.56 15.30 -1.60
N PRO A 38 -4.03 14.66 -2.66
CA PRO A 38 -4.49 14.90 -4.02
C PRO A 38 -5.93 14.42 -4.23
N GLN A 39 -6.64 15.08 -5.15
CA GLN A 39 -7.98 14.65 -5.55
C GLN A 39 -7.91 13.33 -6.32
N VAL A 40 -8.92 12.49 -6.09
CA VAL A 40 -8.99 11.14 -6.62
C VAL A 40 -9.93 11.11 -7.81
N PHE A 41 -9.43 10.65 -8.96
CA PHE A 41 -10.22 10.44 -10.16
C PHE A 41 -10.01 9.03 -10.74
N PRO A 42 -11.03 8.44 -11.38
CA PRO A 42 -10.85 7.26 -12.20
C PRO A 42 -10.12 7.62 -13.50
N VAL A 43 -9.22 6.74 -13.95
CA VAL A 43 -8.54 6.89 -15.24
C VAL A 43 -9.50 6.48 -16.36
N VAL A 44 -9.65 7.33 -17.37
CA VAL A 44 -10.38 6.99 -18.60
C VAL A 44 -9.38 6.40 -19.59
N GLU A 45 -9.63 5.17 -20.02
CA GLU A 45 -8.76 4.46 -20.96
C GLU A 45 -8.90 4.99 -22.39
N SER A 46 -7.78 5.07 -23.11
CA SER A 46 -7.75 5.41 -24.54
C SER A 46 -8.35 4.27 -25.38
N PRO A 47 -9.10 4.55 -26.46
CA PRO A 47 -9.62 3.52 -27.37
C PRO A 47 -8.51 2.78 -28.16
N VAL A 48 -7.31 3.35 -28.25
CA VAL A 48 -6.18 2.77 -29.03
C VAL A 48 -5.57 1.55 -28.32
N ASP A 49 -5.61 1.50 -27.00
CA ASP A 49 -4.91 0.49 -26.19
C ASP A 49 -5.85 -0.64 -25.71
N PHE A 50 -6.82 -1.03 -26.55
CA PHE A 50 -7.91 -1.94 -26.17
C PHE A 50 -7.45 -3.28 -25.58
N TYR A 51 -6.33 -3.82 -26.07
CA TYR A 51 -5.89 -5.19 -25.75
C TYR A 51 -4.89 -5.29 -24.59
N HIS A 52 -4.19 -4.21 -24.24
CA HIS A 52 -3.03 -4.29 -23.34
C HIS A 52 -3.21 -3.55 -22.01
N SER A 53 -3.89 -2.40 -22.00
CA SER A 53 -4.02 -1.57 -20.79
C SER A 53 -5.40 -1.62 -20.16
N ARG A 54 -6.40 -2.14 -20.88
CA ARG A 54 -7.80 -2.14 -20.44
C ARG A 54 -8.08 -3.18 -19.37
N VAL A 55 -8.61 -2.72 -18.24
CA VAL A 55 -9.09 -3.61 -17.16
C VAL A 55 -10.56 -3.97 -17.40
N LEU A 56 -10.90 -5.26 -17.35
CA LEU A 56 -12.28 -5.74 -17.50
C LEU A 56 -13.20 -5.21 -16.40
N LYS A 57 -14.49 -5.03 -16.70
CA LYS A 57 -15.49 -4.49 -15.74
C LYS A 57 -15.54 -5.23 -14.40
N LYS A 58 -15.31 -6.55 -14.40
CA LYS A 58 -15.30 -7.41 -13.19
C LYS A 58 -14.08 -7.18 -12.30
N ASP A 59 -12.95 -6.81 -12.92
CA ASP A 59 -11.67 -6.66 -12.25
C ASP A 59 -11.45 -5.22 -11.78
N ARG A 60 -12.17 -4.25 -12.38
CA ARG A 60 -12.20 -2.84 -11.93
C ARG A 60 -12.72 -2.73 -10.50
N LYS A 61 -11.87 -2.23 -9.60
CA LYS A 61 -12.26 -1.97 -8.21
C LYS A 61 -12.47 -0.48 -7.98
N ARG A 62 -13.14 -0.14 -6.88
CA ARG A 62 -13.45 1.25 -6.51
C ARG A 62 -12.27 1.94 -5.83
N THR A 63 -11.37 1.17 -5.24
CA THR A 63 -10.27 1.67 -4.42
C THR A 63 -9.00 0.86 -4.68
N MET A 64 -7.87 1.57 -4.68
CA MET A 64 -6.53 1.01 -4.87
C MET A 64 -6.21 -0.11 -3.86
N VAL A 65 -6.66 0.04 -2.59
CA VAL A 65 -6.45 -0.99 -1.55
C VAL A 65 -7.10 -2.32 -1.93
N VAL A 66 -8.28 -2.28 -2.57
CA VAL A 66 -8.98 -3.51 -2.98
C VAL A 66 -8.32 -4.15 -4.20
N GLU A 67 -7.67 -3.34 -5.05
CA GLU A 67 -6.85 -3.85 -6.17
C GLU A 67 -5.62 -4.58 -5.63
N LEU A 68 -4.86 -3.93 -4.73
CA LEU A 68 -3.66 -4.51 -4.12
C LEU A 68 -3.94 -5.80 -3.33
N LEU A 69 -5.09 -5.92 -2.68
CA LEU A 69 -5.49 -7.15 -1.97
C LEU A 69 -5.85 -8.30 -2.93
N ALA A 70 -6.31 -7.98 -4.14
CA ALA A 70 -6.62 -8.98 -5.15
C ALA A 70 -5.35 -9.50 -5.86
N ASP A 71 -4.28 -8.70 -5.88
CA ASP A 71 -3.01 -9.08 -6.50
C ASP A 71 -2.31 -10.22 -5.74
N ALA A 72 -1.97 -11.27 -6.49
CA ALA A 72 -1.30 -12.44 -5.94
C ALA A 72 0.11 -12.12 -5.42
N GLU A 73 0.81 -11.19 -6.06
CA GLU A 73 2.15 -10.76 -5.65
C GLU A 73 2.15 -10.05 -4.29
N PHE A 74 1.09 -9.30 -3.99
CA PHE A 74 0.97 -8.57 -2.73
C PHE A 74 0.80 -9.51 -1.52
N ARG A 75 0.32 -10.74 -1.73
CA ARG A 75 0.24 -11.77 -0.68
C ARG A 75 1.61 -12.16 -0.13
N GLN A 76 2.69 -11.95 -0.87
CA GLN A 76 4.04 -12.20 -0.35
C GLN A 76 4.40 -11.28 0.82
N ASN A 77 3.75 -10.10 0.92
CA ASN A 77 3.95 -9.18 2.04
C ASN A 77 3.42 -9.72 3.37
N GLU A 78 2.44 -10.64 3.35
CA GLU A 78 1.95 -11.30 4.57
C GLU A 78 3.05 -12.13 5.24
N LYS A 79 3.85 -12.85 4.44
CA LYS A 79 4.98 -13.65 4.94
C LYS A 79 6.06 -12.76 5.57
N LYS A 80 6.40 -11.65 4.90
CA LYS A 80 7.35 -10.66 5.43
C LYS A 80 6.83 -10.03 6.72
N TYR A 81 5.53 -9.73 6.80
CA TYR A 81 4.91 -9.20 8.02
C TYR A 81 5.04 -10.18 9.19
N GLN A 82 4.76 -11.47 8.98
CA GLN A 82 4.91 -12.51 10.01
C GLN A 82 6.37 -12.62 10.49
N GLN A 83 7.34 -12.57 9.57
CA GLN A 83 8.77 -12.57 9.91
C GLN A 83 9.15 -11.38 10.79
N ILE A 84 8.74 -10.16 10.42
CA ILE A 84 9.01 -8.93 11.19
C ILE A 84 8.36 -9.00 12.58
N MET A 85 7.14 -9.54 12.68
CA MET A 85 6.46 -9.68 13.97
C MET A 85 7.15 -10.70 14.88
N ALA A 86 7.62 -11.82 14.32
CA ALA A 86 8.41 -12.82 15.04
C ALA A 86 9.76 -12.23 15.52
N GLU A 87 10.45 -11.49 14.66
CA GLU A 87 11.70 -10.81 15.00
C GLU A 87 11.51 -9.77 16.11
N LYS A 88 10.47 -8.92 15.99
CA LYS A 88 10.11 -7.94 17.03
C LYS A 88 9.80 -8.62 18.37
N ALA A 89 9.09 -9.75 18.36
CA ALA A 89 8.79 -10.52 19.56
C ALA A 89 10.06 -11.11 20.20
N ALA A 90 10.97 -11.65 19.38
CA ALA A 90 12.27 -12.19 19.83
C ALA A 90 13.16 -11.11 20.46
N ILE A 91 13.27 -9.94 19.83
CA ILE A 91 13.98 -8.78 20.39
C ILE A 91 13.35 -8.34 21.72
N GLY A 92 12.02 -8.31 21.80
CA GLY A 92 11.30 -8.00 23.03
C GLY A 92 11.58 -8.98 24.17
N ALA A 93 11.67 -10.28 23.88
CA ALA A 93 12.01 -11.32 24.85
C ALA A 93 13.49 -11.24 25.29
N GLY A 94 14.43 -11.03 24.36
CA GLY A 94 15.84 -10.87 24.68
C GLY A 94 16.12 -9.64 25.57
N LYS A 95 15.39 -8.54 25.37
CA LYS A 95 15.46 -7.35 26.24
C LYS A 95 14.94 -7.59 27.65
N LYS A 96 13.99 -8.52 27.87
CA LYS A 96 13.53 -8.88 29.22
C LYS A 96 14.61 -9.66 29.96
N ASN A 97 15.25 -10.61 29.30
CA ASN A 97 16.30 -11.44 29.91
C ASN A 97 17.55 -10.64 30.32
N ASN A 98 17.86 -9.53 29.63
CA ASN A 98 18.99 -8.68 29.98
C ASN A 98 18.73 -7.73 31.17
N LYS A 99 17.46 -7.50 31.55
CA LYS A 99 17.13 -6.68 32.73
C LYS A 99 17.26 -7.45 34.04
N PHE A 100 17.13 -8.78 33.99
CA PHE A 100 17.33 -9.67 35.14
C PHE A 100 18.79 -10.06 35.36
N ARG A 101 19.72 -9.61 34.51
CA ARG A 101 21.17 -9.90 34.59
C ARG A 101 22.01 -8.72 35.09
N LYS A 102 21.40 -7.72 35.73
CA LYS A 102 22.09 -6.59 36.39
C LYS A 102 21.89 -6.65 37.89
#